data_AF-A0A956IGF5-F1
#
_entry.id   AF-A0A956IGF5-F1
#
_cell.length_a   1.000
_cell.length_b   1.000
_cell.length_c   1.000
_cell.angle_alpha   90.00
_cell.angle_beta   90.00
_cell.angle_gamma   90.00
#
_symmetry.space_group_name_H-M   'P 1'
#
loop_
_entity.id
_entity.type
_entity.pdbx_description
1 polymer ?
#
loop_
_entity_poly.entity_id
_entity_poly.type
_entity_poly.pdbx_seq_one_letter_code
_entity_poly.pdbx_strand_id
1 'polypeptide(L)'
;MGARSGGREAALQMLYALDSARERPRDEEHDPRVAETADEPDVEQVIADYWREVPGDPEGRAFADGLVRDVVARLDQIDEQIRAASKHWRLERMARVDRNVLRLGVAELSASDEEVPRAVIIDEA
;
A
#
# COMPACT_ATOMS: atom_id res chain seq x y z
N MET A 1 18.62 -1.33 10.87
CA MET A 1 17.23 -0.96 10.54
C MET A 1 16.33 -1.61 11.56
N GLY A 2 15.37 -0.89 12.15
CA GLY A 2 14.44 -1.47 13.11
C GLY A 2 13.41 -2.37 12.43
N ALA A 3 12.75 -3.25 13.18
CA ALA A 3 11.71 -4.14 12.66
C ALA A 3 10.60 -3.38 11.90
N ARG A 4 10.25 -2.17 12.36
CA ARG A 4 9.23 -1.31 11.74
C ARG A 4 9.67 -0.68 10.42
N SER A 5 10.92 -0.26 10.27
CA SER A 5 11.43 0.28 8.99
C SER A 5 11.39 -0.79 7.90
N GLY A 6 11.81 -2.02 8.21
CA GLY A 6 11.66 -3.16 7.29
C GLY A 6 10.21 -3.52 7.00
N GLY A 7 9.33 -3.37 7.99
CA GLY A 7 7.89 -3.58 7.82
C GLY A 7 7.23 -2.55 6.87
N ARG A 8 7.64 -1.27 6.90
CA ARG A 8 7.16 -0.25 5.95
C ARG A 8 7.60 -0.55 4.52
N GLU A 9 8.85 -0.96 4.33
CA GLU A 9 9.35 -1.36 3.01
C GLU A 9 8.56 -2.54 2.44
N ALA A 10 8.30 -3.57 3.27
CA ALA A 10 7.48 -4.71 2.88
C ALA A 10 6.05 -4.27 2.51
N ALA A 11 5.42 -3.42 3.33
CA ALA A 11 4.08 -2.90 3.07
C ALA A 11 4.01 -2.12 1.74
N LEU A 12 5.02 -1.28 1.46
CA LEU A 12 5.12 -0.53 0.21
C LEU A 12 5.20 -1.45 -1.01
N GLN A 13 6.01 -2.51 -0.94
CA GLN A 13 6.16 -3.49 -2.01
C GLN A 13 4.86 -4.28 -2.26
N MET A 14 4.16 -4.68 -1.20
CA MET A 14 2.86 -5.35 -1.30
C MET A 14 1.79 -4.44 -1.93
N LEU A 15 1.69 -3.18 -1.51
CA LEU A 15 0.77 -2.21 -2.10
C LEU A 15 1.10 -1.91 -3.57
N TYR A 16 2.39 -1.86 -3.92
CA TYR A 16 2.80 -1.73 -5.30
C TYR A 16 2.34 -2.92 -6.16
N ALA A 17 2.47 -4.15 -5.65
CA ALA A 17 2.00 -5.35 -6.33
C ALA A 17 0.47 -5.33 -6.56
N LEU A 18 -0.30 -4.91 -5.54
CA LEU A 18 -1.75 -4.73 -5.63
C LEU A 18 -2.13 -3.70 -6.72
N ASP A 19 -1.51 -2.52 -6.69
CA ASP A 19 -1.77 -1.46 -7.67
C ASP A 19 -1.39 -1.88 -9.10
N SER A 20 -0.29 -2.63 -9.26
CA SER A 20 0.14 -3.10 -10.58
C SER A 20 -0.81 -4.10 -11.21
N ALA A 21 -1.50 -4.91 -10.39
CA ALA A 21 -2.50 -5.84 -10.88
C ALA A 21 -3.83 -5.14 -11.24
N ARG A 22 -4.15 -4.02 -10.58
CA ARG A 22 -5.36 -3.20 -10.84
C ARG A 22 -5.22 -2.29 -12.07
N GLU A 23 -4.06 -1.67 -12.24
CA GLU A 23 -3.79 -0.72 -13.33
C GLU A 23 -3.20 -1.41 -14.58
N ARG A 24 -3.92 -2.40 -15.13
CA ARG A 24 -3.49 -3.13 -16.34
C ARG A 24 -3.13 -2.18 -17.49
N PRO A 25 -2.14 -2.52 -18.34
CA PRO A 25 -1.80 -1.71 -19.50
C PRO A 25 -3.04 -1.44 -20.36
N ARG A 26 -3.25 -0.18 -20.73
CA ARG A 26 -4.42 0.26 -21.50
C ARG A 26 -4.55 -0.46 -22.85
N ASP A 27 -3.44 -0.99 -23.37
CA ASP A 27 -3.36 -1.76 -24.62
C ASP A 27 -3.94 -3.18 -24.48
N GLU A 28 -4.01 -3.73 -23.26
CA GLU A 28 -4.56 -5.06 -22.96
C GLU A 28 -6.02 -5.01 -22.47
N GLU A 29 -6.53 -3.81 -22.15
CA GLU A 29 -7.87 -3.55 -21.61
C GLU A 29 -9.01 -3.92 -22.59
N HIS A 30 -8.70 -4.01 -23.88
CA HIS A 30 -9.66 -4.33 -24.95
C HIS A 30 -9.49 -5.73 -25.58
N ASP A 31 -8.61 -6.62 -25.06
CA ASP A 31 -8.53 -7.99 -25.59
C ASP A 31 -9.65 -8.87 -24.98
N PRO A 32 -10.67 -9.27 -25.77
CA PRO A 32 -11.81 -10.05 -25.27
C PRO A 32 -11.42 -11.46 -24.79
N ARG A 33 -10.19 -11.92 -25.02
CA ARG A 33 -9.67 -13.22 -24.53
C ARG A 33 -9.15 -13.15 -23.08
N VAL A 34 -8.99 -11.94 -22.53
CA VAL A 34 -8.42 -11.71 -21.19
C VAL A 34 -9.50 -11.27 -20.18
N ALA A 35 -10.74 -11.09 -20.66
CA ALA A 35 -11.84 -10.47 -19.92
C ALA A 35 -12.53 -11.38 -18.88
N GLU A 36 -12.18 -12.66 -18.76
CA GLU A 36 -13.04 -13.62 -18.05
C GLU A 36 -12.56 -14.19 -16.70
N THR A 37 -11.34 -13.93 -16.20
CA THR A 37 -10.91 -14.58 -14.93
C THR A 37 -9.94 -13.81 -14.04
N ALA A 38 -9.81 -12.50 -14.21
CA ALA A 38 -8.94 -11.73 -13.33
C ALA A 38 -9.70 -11.28 -12.09
N ASP A 39 -9.77 -12.13 -11.07
CA ASP A 39 -10.16 -11.69 -9.74
C ASP A 39 -9.27 -10.50 -9.33
N GLU A 40 -9.88 -9.47 -8.73
CA GLU A 40 -9.10 -8.42 -8.09
C GLU A 40 -8.09 -9.07 -7.13
N PRO A 41 -6.83 -8.62 -7.13
CA PRO A 41 -5.81 -9.25 -6.31
C PRO A 41 -6.22 -9.14 -4.83
N ASP A 42 -6.42 -10.31 -4.21
CA ASP A 42 -6.74 -10.43 -2.79
C ASP A 42 -5.51 -10.01 -1.96
N VAL A 43 -5.74 -9.10 -1.01
CA VAL A 43 -4.71 -8.61 -0.10
C VAL A 43 -4.05 -9.76 0.68
N GLU A 44 -4.83 -10.76 1.09
CA GLU A 44 -4.29 -11.91 1.83
C GLU A 44 -3.39 -12.78 0.95
N GLN A 45 -3.74 -12.94 -0.33
CA GLN A 45 -2.90 -13.65 -1.28
C GLN A 45 -1.57 -12.93 -1.50
N VAL A 46 -1.58 -11.61 -1.67
CA VAL A 46 -0.36 -10.81 -1.84
C VAL A 46 0.54 -10.89 -0.60
N ILE A 47 -0.02 -10.76 0.60
CA ILE A 47 0.72 -10.92 1.86
C ILE A 47 1.36 -12.32 1.92
N ALA A 48 0.57 -13.37 1.63
CA ALA A 48 1.05 -14.74 1.68
C ALA A 48 2.17 -15.00 0.66
N ASP A 49 2.03 -14.49 -0.56
CA ASP A 49 3.01 -14.65 -1.63
C ASP A 49 4.32 -13.92 -1.30
N TYR A 50 4.24 -12.69 -0.80
CA TYR A 50 5.41 -11.90 -0.43
C TYR A 50 6.27 -12.63 0.61
N TRP A 51 5.65 -13.12 1.69
CA TRP A 51 6.36 -13.78 2.78
C TRP A 51 6.86 -15.20 2.46
N ARG A 52 6.48 -15.79 1.32
CA ARG A 52 7.12 -17.03 0.84
C ARG A 52 8.52 -16.77 0.31
N GLU A 53 8.73 -15.61 -0.31
CA GLU A 53 9.97 -15.26 -1.00
C GLU A 53 10.91 -14.39 -0.15
N VAL A 54 10.34 -13.53 0.71
CA VAL A 54 11.09 -12.56 1.49
C VAL A 54 11.13 -12.97 2.96
N PRO A 55 12.30 -13.25 3.55
CA PRO A 55 12.41 -13.48 4.99
C PRO A 55 12.23 -12.17 5.76
N GLY A 56 11.57 -12.22 6.92
CA GLY A 56 11.34 -11.06 7.78
C GLY A 56 11.19 -11.44 9.25
N ASP A 57 11.55 -10.51 10.13
CA ASP A 57 11.36 -10.64 11.58
C ASP A 57 9.85 -10.67 11.94
N PRO A 58 9.40 -11.50 12.90
CA PRO A 58 7.98 -11.63 13.25
C PRO A 58 7.28 -10.30 13.59
N GLU A 59 7.96 -9.38 14.27
CA GLU A 59 7.39 -8.07 14.61
C GLU A 59 7.22 -7.21 13.36
N GLY A 60 8.23 -7.18 12.48
CA GLY A 60 8.18 -6.45 11.22
C GLY A 60 7.10 -7.00 10.28
N ARG A 61 6.90 -8.33 10.26
CA ARG A 61 5.83 -8.98 9.50
C ARG A 61 4.46 -8.59 10.00
N ALA A 62 4.23 -8.71 11.31
CA ALA A 62 2.94 -8.35 11.91
C ALA A 62 2.60 -6.87 11.67
N PHE A 63 3.59 -5.98 11.78
CA PHE A 63 3.43 -4.56 11.48
C PHE A 63 3.08 -4.32 10.01
N ALA A 64 3.83 -4.90 9.06
CA ALA A 64 3.57 -4.77 7.63
C ALA A 64 2.18 -5.27 7.24
N ASP A 65 1.81 -6.47 7.72
CA ASP A 65 0.52 -7.09 7.43
C ASP A 65 -0.64 -6.23 7.94
N GLY A 66 -0.52 -5.71 9.16
CA GLY A 66 -1.51 -4.80 9.74
C GLY A 66 -1.65 -3.53 8.91
N LEU A 67 -0.52 -2.93 8.54
CA LEU A 67 -0.49 -1.67 7.78
C LEU A 67 -1.08 -1.82 6.36
N VAL A 68 -0.75 -2.90 5.64
CA VAL A 68 -1.32 -3.16 4.31
C VAL A 68 -2.82 -3.40 4.38
N ARG A 69 -3.28 -4.24 5.32
CA ARG A 69 -4.72 -4.50 5.51
C ARG A 69 -5.48 -3.21 5.83
N ASP A 70 -4.91 -2.39 6.69
CA ASP A 70 -5.51 -1.11 7.09
C ASP A 70 -5.60 -0.12 5.91
N VAL A 71 -4.54 0.01 5.11
CA VAL A 71 -4.57 0.82 3.88
C VAL A 71 -5.64 0.30 2.92
N VAL A 72 -5.70 -1.00 2.67
CA VAL A 72 -6.68 -1.59 1.74
C VAL A 72 -8.11 -1.40 2.25
N ALA A 73 -8.36 -1.60 3.55
CA ALA A 73 -9.68 -1.45 4.15
C ALA A 73 -10.19 0.01 4.15
N ARG A 74 -9.28 0.99 4.19
CA ARG A 74 -9.61 2.42 4.24
C ARG A 74 -9.20 3.19 2.98
N LEU A 75 -8.96 2.51 1.87
CA LEU A 75 -8.32 3.07 0.68
C LEU A 75 -9.01 4.34 0.19
N ASP A 76 -10.34 4.31 0.03
CA ASP A 76 -11.11 5.47 -0.45
C ASP A 76 -11.02 6.66 0.51
N GLN A 77 -11.09 6.40 1.82
CA GLN A 77 -10.98 7.43 2.85
C GLN A 77 -9.58 8.04 2.89
N ILE A 78 -8.54 7.23 2.75
CA ILE A 78 -7.14 7.67 2.70
C ILE A 78 -6.92 8.52 1.44
N ASP A 79 -7.34 8.02 0.28
CA ASP A 79 -7.20 8.73 -1.00
C ASP A 79 -7.91 10.09 -0.97
N GLU A 80 -9.09 10.17 -0.34
CA GLU A 80 -9.80 11.43 -0.18
C GLU A 80 -9.06 12.43 0.71
N GLN A 81 -8.45 11.97 1.80
CA GLN A 81 -7.60 12.83 2.65
C GLN A 81 -6.38 13.35 1.88
N ILE A 82 -5.74 12.50 1.06
CA ILE A 82 -4.61 12.92 0.24
C ILE A 82 -5.05 13.93 -0.82
N ARG A 83 -6.20 13.72 -1.49
CA ARG A 83 -6.76 14.66 -2.47
C ARG A 83 -7.08 16.01 -1.83
N ALA A 84 -7.69 16.01 -0.64
CA ALA A 84 -8.02 17.22 0.10
C ALA A 84 -6.76 18.04 0.47
N ALA A 85 -5.64 17.37 0.77
CA ALA A 85 -4.36 18.02 1.04
C ALA A 85 -3.60 18.44 -0.23
N SER A 86 -3.83 17.76 -1.36
CA SER A 86 -3.07 17.93 -2.61
C SER A 86 -3.69 18.97 -3.56
N LYS A 87 -3.49 20.26 -3.26
CA LYS A 87 -4.13 21.38 -4.01
C LYS A 87 -3.82 21.45 -5.52
N HIS A 88 -2.68 20.94 -5.96
CA HIS A 88 -2.23 21.06 -7.36
C HIS A 88 -1.86 19.71 -8.01
N TRP A 89 -1.87 18.62 -7.24
CA TRP A 89 -1.43 17.32 -7.71
C TRP A 89 -2.56 16.32 -7.63
N ARG A 90 -2.96 15.79 -8.79
CA ARG A 90 -3.96 14.72 -8.83
C ARG A 90 -3.32 13.42 -8.40
N LEU A 91 -3.96 12.71 -7.48
CA LEU A 91 -3.49 11.43 -6.96
C LEU A 91 -3.23 10.40 -8.08
N GLU A 92 -4.10 10.39 -9.09
CA GLU A 92 -3.97 9.49 -10.26
C GLU A 92 -2.75 9.78 -11.15
N ARG A 93 -2.09 10.93 -10.97
CA ARG A 93 -0.88 11.32 -11.71
C ARG A 93 0.40 11.10 -10.93
N MET A 94 0.31 10.68 -9.67
CA MET A 94 1.49 10.33 -8.88
C MET A 94 2.04 8.99 -9.34
N ALA A 95 3.36 8.81 -9.26
CA ALA A 95 3.94 7.49 -9.44
C ALA A 95 3.37 6.54 -8.37
N ARG A 96 3.21 5.25 -8.70
CA ARG A 96 2.64 4.25 -7.78
C ARG A 96 3.34 4.23 -6.43
N VAL A 97 4.66 4.33 -6.45
CA VAL A 97 5.49 4.38 -5.24
C VAL A 97 5.13 5.61 -4.40
N ASP A 98 5.21 6.81 -4.96
CA ASP A 98 4.88 8.06 -4.25
C ASP A 98 3.46 8.03 -3.66
N ARG A 99 2.49 7.55 -4.43
CA ARG A 99 1.10 7.42 -3.99
C ARG A 99 0.98 6.45 -2.82
N ASN A 100 1.65 5.31 -2.88
CA ASN A 100 1.60 4.31 -1.82
C ASN A 100 2.36 4.74 -0.57
N VAL A 101 3.45 5.50 -0.71
CA VAL A 101 4.12 6.18 0.42
C VAL A 101 3.15 7.10 1.15
N LEU A 102 2.42 7.95 0.41
CA LEU A 102 1.42 8.84 1.02
C LEU A 102 0.28 8.06 1.69
N ARG A 103 -0.18 6.96 1.09
CA ARG A 103 -1.22 6.11 1.66
C ARG A 103 -0.77 5.47 2.98
N LEU A 104 0.46 4.95 3.04
CA LEU A 104 1.05 4.41 4.27
C LEU A 104 1.14 5.47 5.36
N GLY A 105 1.70 6.65 5.03
CA GLY A 105 1.84 7.74 5.98
C GLY A 105 0.50 8.21 6.55
N VAL A 106 -0.54 8.33 5.71
CA VAL A 106 -1.89 8.70 6.17
C VAL A 106 -2.53 7.60 7.01
N ALA A 107 -2.37 6.33 6.63
CA ALA A 107 -2.89 5.20 7.40
C ALA A 107 -2.32 5.20 8.82
N GLU A 108 -0.99 5.31 8.94
CA GLU A 108 -0.29 5.38 10.23
C GLU A 108 -0.68 6.63 11.04
N LEU A 109 -0.74 7.82 10.41
CA LEU A 109 -1.15 9.04 11.10
C LEU A 109 -2.61 9.02 11.57
N SER A 110 -3.44 8.18 10.95
CA SER A 110 -4.86 8.02 11.28
C SER A 110 -5.12 6.83 12.21
N ALA A 111 -4.09 6.04 12.54
CA ALA A 111 -4.21 4.97 13.52
C ALA A 111 -4.40 5.61 14.91
N SER A 112 -5.33 5.06 15.70
CA SER A 112 -5.62 5.56 17.05
C SER A 112 -4.58 5.12 18.09
N ASP A 113 -3.67 4.21 17.73
CA ASP A 113 -2.55 3.79 18.57
C ASP A 113 -1.37 4.75 18.41
N GLU A 114 -1.10 5.53 19.45
CA GLU A 114 0.01 6.49 19.57
C GLU A 114 1.40 5.83 19.71
N GLU A 115 1.58 4.59 19.27
CA GLU A 115 2.85 3.86 19.42
C GLU A 115 3.99 4.42 18.56
N VAL A 116 3.68 5.15 17.48
CA VAL A 116 4.70 5.78 16.62
C VAL A 116 4.51 7.29 16.62
N PRO A 117 5.51 8.07 17.08
CA PRO A 117 5.44 9.53 17.02
C PRO A 117 5.25 10.03 15.57
N ARG A 118 4.39 11.03 15.40
CA ARG A 118 4.05 11.61 14.08
C ARG A 118 5.28 12.05 13.26
N ALA A 119 6.32 12.56 13.92
CA ALA A 119 7.57 12.95 13.27
C ALA A 119 8.30 11.73 12.66
N VAL A 120 8.30 10.59 13.34
CA VAL A 120 8.91 9.35 12.84
C VAL A 120 8.13 8.81 11.64
N ILE A 121 6.79 8.89 11.67
CA ILE A 121 5.95 8.49 10.53
C ILE A 121 6.31 9.33 9.29
N ILE A 122 6.51 10.63 9.47
CA ILE A 122 6.85 11.54 8.37
C ILE A 122 8.29 11.30 7.87
N ASP A 123 9.26 11.07 8.76
CA ASP A 123 10.66 10.83 8.37
C ASP A 123 10.88 9.48 7.67
N GLU A 124 10.00 8.50 7.91
CA GLU A 124 10.10 7.14 7.36
C GLU A 124 9.18 6.89 6.15
N ALA A 125 8.40 7.89 5.73
CA ALA A 125 7.58 7.86 4.53
C ALA A 125 8.36 8.44 3.33
#